data_AF-A0A3M2L2S1-F1
#
_entry.id   AF-A0A3M2L2S1-F1
#
_cell.length_a   1.000
_cell.length_b   1.000
_cell.length_c   1.000
_cell.angle_alpha   90.00
_cell.angle_beta   90.00
_cell.angle_gamma   90.00
#
_symmetry.space_group_name_H-M   'P 1'
#
loop_
_entity.id
_entity.type
_entity.pdbx_description
1 polymer ?
#
loop_
_entity_poly.entity_id
_entity_poly.type
_entity_poly.pdbx_seq_one_letter_code
_entity_poly.pdbx_strand_id
1 'polypeptide(L)'
;MSTAGRRYLVQGDIAAKTVRTVARNVECPALSPDGKRIAFKSAVDDDPARGWRLSVLDLASGNRIPLAETRSVDDQAAWLTGDTIGYALPRGTGDADVWAVPADGSGAPRLLVPHAESPAALG
;
A
#
# COMPACT_ATOMS: atom_id res chain seq x y z
N MET A 1 1.52 -25.57 -3.50
CA MET A 1 1.97 -24.63 -4.54
C MET A 1 3.03 -23.72 -3.92
N SER A 2 4.29 -23.86 -4.34
CA SER A 2 5.38 -22.99 -3.90
C SER A 2 5.49 -21.82 -4.88
N THR A 3 5.56 -20.59 -4.38
CA THR A 3 5.64 -19.39 -5.22
C THR A 3 7.06 -19.08 -5.71
N ALA A 4 8.05 -19.94 -5.41
CA ALA A 4 9.46 -19.76 -5.77
C ALA A 4 10.02 -18.36 -5.39
N GLY A 5 9.54 -17.79 -4.27
CA GLY A 5 9.96 -16.46 -3.78
C GLY A 5 9.24 -15.28 -4.41
N ARG A 6 8.29 -15.50 -5.35
CA ARG A 6 7.50 -14.43 -5.96
C ARG A 6 6.24 -14.15 -5.14
N ARG A 7 5.90 -12.87 -5.01
CA ARG A 7 4.71 -12.40 -4.28
C ARG A 7 3.65 -11.98 -5.28
N TYR A 8 2.38 -12.31 -5.04
CA TYR A 8 1.29 -12.02 -5.96
C TYR A 8 0.12 -11.42 -5.19
N LEU A 9 -0.48 -10.36 -5.73
CA LEU A 9 -1.82 -9.93 -5.37
C LEU A 9 -2.81 -10.64 -6.27
N VAL A 10 -3.82 -11.23 -5.67
CA VAL A 10 -4.87 -11.95 -6.40
C VAL A 10 -6.23 -11.39 -6.00
N GLN A 11 -7.13 -11.30 -6.98
CA GLN A 11 -8.54 -11.03 -6.76
C GLN A 11 -9.29 -12.35 -6.94
N GLY A 12 -10.00 -12.76 -5.90
CA GLY A 12 -10.87 -13.93 -5.92
C GLY A 12 -12.34 -13.52 -6.01
N ASP A 13 -13.10 -14.26 -6.80
CA ASP A 13 -14.57 -14.27 -6.72
C ASP A 13 -14.99 -15.64 -6.18
N ILE A 14 -15.59 -15.63 -4.99
CA ILE A 14 -15.98 -16.85 -4.27
C ILE A 14 -17.21 -17.51 -4.91
N ALA A 15 -18.14 -16.71 -5.43
CA ALA A 15 -19.37 -17.22 -6.06
C ALA A 15 -19.05 -17.85 -7.42
N ALA A 16 -18.20 -17.17 -8.20
CA ALA A 16 -17.75 -17.67 -9.50
C ALA A 16 -16.61 -18.70 -9.41
N LYS A 17 -16.02 -18.90 -8.22
CA LYS A 17 -14.83 -19.75 -7.98
C LYS A 17 -13.66 -19.42 -8.92
N THR A 18 -13.42 -18.13 -9.16
CA THR A 18 -12.32 -17.68 -10.01
C THR A 18 -11.27 -16.92 -9.20
N VAL A 19 -10.02 -16.99 -9.66
CA VAL A 19 -8.89 -16.25 -9.08
C VAL A 19 -8.09 -15.67 -10.24
N ARG A 20 -7.85 -14.35 -10.22
CA ARG A 20 -6.96 -13.68 -11.18
C ARG A 20 -5.78 -13.03 -10.47
N THR A 21 -4.59 -13.13 -11.06
CA THR A 21 -3.43 -12.35 -10.62
C THR A 21 -3.63 -10.89 -11.03
N VAL A 22 -3.51 -10.00 -10.06
CA VAL A 22 -3.76 -8.58 -10.18
C VAL A 22 -2.45 -7.79 -10.21
N ALA A 23 -1.46 -8.21 -9.42
CA ALA A 23 -0.10 -7.64 -9.43
C ALA A 23 0.93 -8.66 -8.95
N ARG A 24 2.22 -8.44 -9.29
CA ARG A 24 3.37 -9.26 -8.84
C ARG A 24 4.30 -8.40 -7.99
N ASN A 25 5.06 -9.03 -7.09
CA ASN A 25 6.03 -8.41 -6.17
C ASN A 25 5.44 -7.31 -5.26
N VAL A 26 4.18 -7.47 -4.88
CA VAL A 26 3.51 -6.55 -3.97
C VAL A 26 3.27 -7.22 -2.63
N GLU A 27 3.36 -6.44 -1.56
CA GLU A 27 3.13 -6.87 -0.17
C GLU A 27 2.10 -5.98 0.50
N CYS A 28 1.53 -6.49 1.60
CA CYS A 28 0.71 -5.70 2.52
C CYS A 28 -0.47 -4.98 1.81
N PRO A 29 -1.33 -5.69 1.05
CA PRO A 29 -2.42 -5.04 0.34
C PRO A 29 -3.52 -4.58 1.30
N ALA A 30 -4.02 -3.37 1.08
CA ALA A 30 -5.19 -2.82 1.76
C ALA A 30 -6.26 -2.43 0.73
N LEU A 31 -7.44 -3.05 0.82
CA LEU A 31 -8.59 -2.73 -0.02
C LEU A 31 -9.22 -1.40 0.43
N SER A 32 -9.57 -0.53 -0.52
CA SER A 32 -10.26 0.73 -0.24
C SER A 32 -11.65 0.49 0.36
N PRO A 33 -12.21 1.45 1.12
CA PRO A 33 -13.54 1.30 1.73
C PRO A 33 -14.65 1.03 0.70
N ASP A 34 -14.53 1.55 -0.52
CA ASP A 34 -15.47 1.33 -1.63
C ASP A 34 -15.21 0.03 -2.42
N GLY A 35 -14.16 -0.73 -2.08
CA GLY A 35 -13.78 -1.98 -2.72
C GLY A 35 -13.19 -1.83 -4.13
N LYS A 36 -12.91 -0.61 -4.61
CA LYS A 36 -12.50 -0.36 -6.00
C LYS A 36 -10.99 -0.25 -6.22
N ARG A 37 -10.23 -0.03 -5.14
CA ARG A 37 -8.79 0.21 -5.20
C ARG A 37 -8.04 -0.62 -4.17
N ILE A 38 -6.78 -0.93 -4.47
CA ILE A 38 -5.87 -1.59 -3.53
C ILE A 38 -4.63 -0.73 -3.34
N ALA A 39 -4.34 -0.33 -2.11
CA ALA A 39 -3.05 0.24 -1.74
C ALA A 39 -2.08 -0.90 -1.39
N PHE A 40 -0.82 -0.78 -1.78
CA PHE A 40 0.20 -1.79 -1.49
C PHE A 40 1.60 -1.18 -1.54
N LYS A 41 2.58 -1.89 -0.98
CA LYS A 41 4.00 -1.60 -1.19
C LYS A 41 4.61 -2.49 -2.28
N SER A 42 5.51 -1.93 -3.07
CA SER A 42 6.29 -2.66 -4.07
C SER A 42 7.78 -2.32 -3.97
N ALA A 43 8.62 -3.29 -4.28
CA ALA A 43 10.06 -3.09 -4.34
C ALA A 43 10.44 -2.03 -5.39
N VAL A 44 11.42 -1.19 -5.07
CA VAL A 44 12.01 -0.24 -6.02
C VAL A 44 12.78 -1.03 -7.09
N ASP A 45 12.42 -0.82 -8.37
CA ASP A 45 13.02 -1.51 -9.51
C ASP A 45 13.07 -3.05 -9.35
N ASP A 46 12.00 -3.62 -8.78
CA ASP A 46 11.86 -5.04 -8.48
C ASP A 46 12.91 -5.62 -7.50
N ASP A 47 13.65 -4.77 -6.78
CA ASP A 47 14.66 -5.18 -5.79
C ASP A 47 14.31 -4.66 -4.38
N PRO A 48 13.86 -5.54 -3.46
CA PRO A 48 13.55 -5.18 -2.08
C PRO A 48 14.73 -4.56 -1.31
N ALA A 49 15.98 -4.87 -1.69
CA ALA A 49 17.17 -4.29 -1.05
C ALA A 49 17.29 -2.78 -1.31
N ARG A 50 16.60 -2.28 -2.36
CA ARG A 50 16.52 -0.85 -2.69
C ARG A 50 15.37 -0.12 -2.02
N GLY A 51 14.59 -0.84 -1.20
CA GLY A 51 13.47 -0.32 -0.44
C GLY A 51 12.11 -0.47 -1.13
N TRP A 52 11.10 0.13 -0.53
CA TRP A 52 9.69 -0.08 -0.82
C TRP A 52 8.98 1.24 -1.13
N ARG A 53 8.11 1.23 -2.15
CA ARG A 53 7.27 2.36 -2.54
C ARG A 53 5.81 2.01 -2.42
N LEU A 54 5.02 2.99 -1.97
CA LEU A 54 3.57 2.87 -1.95
C LEU A 54 2.98 3.14 -3.33
N SER A 55 1.94 2.39 -3.67
CA SER A 55 1.16 2.60 -4.89
C SER A 55 -0.29 2.22 -4.63
N VAL A 56 -1.19 2.78 -5.43
CA VAL A 56 -2.60 2.40 -5.47
C VAL A 56 -2.90 1.80 -6.83
N LEU A 57 -3.62 0.69 -6.85
CA LEU A 57 -4.14 0.05 -8.05
C LEU A 57 -5.64 0.29 -8.13
N ASP A 58 -6.10 0.81 -9.27
CA ASP A 58 -7.51 0.80 -9.64
C ASP A 58 -7.90 -0.56 -10.22
N LEU A 59 -8.90 -1.23 -9.63
CA LEU A 59 -9.25 -2.61 -9.98
C LEU A 59 -10.04 -2.74 -11.29
N ALA A 60 -10.70 -1.66 -11.70
CA ALA A 60 -11.50 -1.63 -12.92
C ALA A 60 -10.60 -1.48 -14.16
N SER A 61 -9.69 -0.52 -14.12
CA SER A 61 -8.77 -0.21 -15.22
C SER A 61 -7.45 -1.00 -15.16
N GLY A 62 -7.07 -1.51 -13.99
CA GLY A 62 -5.74 -2.05 -13.75
C GLY A 62 -4.66 -0.98 -13.68
N ASN A 63 -5.02 0.30 -13.66
CA ASN A 63 -4.06 1.40 -13.61
C ASN A 63 -3.39 1.48 -12.25
N ARG A 64 -2.07 1.57 -12.26
CA ARG A 64 -1.25 1.74 -11.06
C ARG A 64 -0.80 3.18 -10.93
N ILE A 65 -1.05 3.75 -9.75
CA ILE A 65 -0.75 5.13 -9.39
C ILE A 65 0.36 5.12 -8.33
N PRO A 66 1.59 5.56 -8.65
CA PRO A 66 2.61 5.81 -7.65
C PRO A 66 2.18 6.94 -6.71
N LEU A 67 2.40 6.77 -5.39
CA LEU A 67 2.10 7.83 -4.43
C LEU A 67 3.28 8.80 -4.28
N ALA A 68 3.00 10.02 -3.82
CA ALA A 68 4.01 11.08 -3.68
C ALA A 68 5.06 10.82 -2.57
N GLU A 69 4.92 9.75 -1.77
CA GLU A 69 5.94 9.35 -0.80
C GLU A 69 7.16 8.74 -1.49
N THR A 70 8.30 9.40 -1.32
CA THR A 70 9.58 9.05 -1.95
C THR A 70 10.62 8.56 -0.95
N ARG A 71 10.24 8.32 0.32
CA ARG A 71 11.01 7.54 1.31
C ARG A 71 10.59 6.07 1.28
N SER A 72 11.48 5.19 1.72
CA SER A 72 11.17 3.76 1.75
C SER A 72 10.16 3.49 2.87
N VAL A 73 9.03 2.87 2.54
CA VAL A 73 7.98 2.50 3.50
C VAL A 73 7.97 0.98 3.64
N ASP A 74 8.63 0.48 4.68
CA ASP A 74 8.68 -0.96 4.98
C ASP A 74 7.61 -1.40 6.00
N ASP A 75 6.43 -0.78 5.92
CA ASP A 75 5.27 -1.08 6.77
C ASP A 75 3.97 -1.11 5.92
N GLN A 76 2.83 -1.40 6.56
CA GLN A 76 1.51 -1.45 5.93
C GLN A 76 0.99 -0.06 5.55
N ALA A 77 0.39 0.02 4.36
CA ALA A 77 -0.48 1.12 3.99
C ALA A 77 -1.89 0.88 4.57
N ALA A 78 -2.53 1.93 5.06
CA ALA A 78 -3.91 1.90 5.50
C ALA A 78 -4.72 3.01 4.82
N TRP A 79 -5.97 2.72 4.44
CA TRP A 79 -6.90 3.76 4.00
C TRP A 79 -7.43 4.49 5.23
N LEU A 80 -7.16 5.80 5.34
CA LEU A 80 -7.75 6.65 6.39
C LEU A 80 -9.14 7.11 5.99
N THR A 81 -9.34 7.29 4.69
CA THR A 81 -10.57 7.71 4.01
C THR A 81 -10.59 7.04 2.64
N GLY A 82 -11.59 7.36 1.80
CA GLY A 82 -11.58 6.92 0.40
C GLY A 82 -10.48 7.57 -0.45
N ASP A 83 -9.81 8.63 -0.01
CA ASP A 83 -8.88 9.42 -0.83
C ASP A 83 -7.49 9.59 -0.19
N THR A 84 -7.28 9.07 1.01
CA THR A 84 -6.05 9.29 1.78
C THR A 84 -5.47 7.98 2.28
N ILE A 85 -4.18 7.78 2.04
CA ILE A 85 -3.39 6.66 2.56
C ILE A 85 -2.57 7.13 3.75
N GLY A 86 -2.67 6.42 4.87
CA GLY A 86 -1.81 6.52 6.03
C GLY A 86 -0.74 5.43 6.05
N TYR A 87 0.42 5.74 6.61
CA TYR A 87 1.55 4.82 6.73
C TYR A 87 2.53 5.31 7.80
N ALA A 88 3.38 4.42 8.30
CA ALA A 88 4.40 4.75 9.28
C ALA A 88 5.76 4.99 8.62
N LEU A 89 6.54 5.89 9.22
CA LEU A 89 7.96 6.07 8.89
C LEU A 89 8.80 6.09 10.17
N PRO A 90 9.91 5.35 10.22
CA PRO A 90 10.82 5.38 11.37
C PRO A 90 11.38 6.79 11.61
N ARG A 91 11.34 7.23 12.87
CA ARG A 91 11.93 8.49 13.33
C ARG A 91 13.23 8.27 14.11
N GLY A 92 13.45 7.03 14.57
CA GLY A 92 14.60 6.59 15.33
C GLY A 92 14.49 5.11 15.68
N THR A 93 15.33 4.64 16.61
CA THR A 93 15.23 3.25 17.09
C THR A 93 14.00 3.11 17.99
N GLY A 94 13.04 2.29 17.59
CA GLY A 94 11.81 2.04 18.35
C GLY A 94 10.85 3.23 18.40
N ASP A 95 10.91 4.12 17.41
CA ASP A 95 10.03 5.29 17.30
C ASP A 95 9.68 5.54 15.84
N ALA A 96 8.43 5.90 15.59
CA ALA A 96 7.89 6.14 14.26
C ALA A 96 6.91 7.31 14.26
N ASP A 97 6.69 7.86 13.09
CA ASP A 97 5.67 8.85 12.82
C ASP A 97 4.62 8.27 11.87
N VAL A 98 3.35 8.60 12.09
CA VAL A 98 2.29 8.34 11.11
C VAL A 98 2.22 9.52 10.15
N TRP A 99 2.37 9.20 8.86
CA TRP A 99 2.24 10.12 7.75
C TRP A 99 0.98 9.80 6.93
N ALA A 100 0.54 10.78 6.16
CA ALA A 100 -0.57 10.63 5.22
C ALA A 100 -0.21 11.23 3.85
N VAL A 101 -0.73 10.63 2.79
CA VAL A 101 -0.56 11.08 1.40
C VAL A 101 -1.86 10.87 0.60
N PRO A 102 -2.20 11.76 -0.35
CA PRO A 102 -3.31 11.53 -1.26
C PRO A 102 -3.16 10.23 -2.06
N ALA A 103 -4.24 9.45 -2.15
CA ALA A 103 -4.27 8.14 -2.80
C ALA A 103 -4.25 8.22 -4.34
N ASP A 104 -4.43 9.41 -4.91
CA ASP A 104 -4.35 9.68 -6.34
C ASP A 104 -2.94 10.07 -6.81
N GLY A 105 -1.96 10.06 -5.89
CA GLY A 105 -0.56 10.41 -6.16
C GLY A 105 -0.32 11.91 -6.28
N SER A 106 -1.35 12.74 -6.12
CA SER A 106 -1.22 14.20 -6.09
C SER A 106 -0.70 14.70 -4.73
N GLY A 107 -0.37 15.99 -4.67
CA GLY A 107 0.02 16.66 -3.44
C GLY A 107 1.36 16.17 -2.88
N ALA A 108 1.47 16.17 -1.55
CA ALA A 108 2.69 15.80 -0.84
C ALA A 108 2.36 15.03 0.45
N PRO A 109 3.27 14.12 0.89
CA PRO A 109 3.24 13.56 2.23
C PRO A 109 3.16 14.63 3.32
N ARG A 110 2.33 14.39 4.33
CA ARG A 110 2.27 15.21 5.53
C ARG A 110 2.31 14.37 6.79
N LEU A 111 2.98 14.87 7.82
CA LEU A 111 2.95 14.28 9.15
C LEU A 111 1.50 14.38 9.68
N LEU A 112 0.96 13.25 10.15
CA LEU A 112 -0.38 13.17 10.72
C LEU A 112 -0.32 13.11 12.24
N VAL A 113 0.47 12.18 12.77
CA VAL A 113 0.66 11.98 14.22
C VAL A 113 2.14 11.67 14.48
N PRO A 114 2.85 12.46 15.29
CA PRO A 114 4.19 12.11 15.71
C PRO A 114 4.16 10.98 16.75
N HIS A 115 5.23 10.18 16.82
CA HIS A 115 5.37 9.12 17.84
C HIS A 115 4.23 8.08 17.84
N ALA A 116 3.88 7.59 16.66
CA ALA A 116 2.84 6.59 16.47
C ALA A 116 3.24 5.61 15.35
N GLU A 117 2.90 4.33 15.53
CA GLU A 117 3.45 3.26 14.68
C GLU A 117 2.50 2.72 13.62
N SER A 118 1.18 2.75 13.80
CA SER A 118 0.27 2.23 12.76
C SER A 118 -1.12 2.87 12.84
N PRO A 119 -1.58 3.52 11.76
CA PRO A 119 -2.97 3.94 11.67
C PRO A 119 -3.88 2.74 11.40
N ALA A 120 -4.99 2.66 12.14
CA ALA A 120 -6.11 1.78 11.83
C ALA A 120 -7.32 2.64 11.43
N ALA A 121 -8.05 2.23 10.39
CA ALA A 121 -9.31 2.86 10.06
C ALA A 121 -10.31 2.64 11.20
N LEU A 122 -10.94 3.70 11.68
CA LEU A 122 -12.12 3.59 12.53
C LEU A 122 -13.32 3.41 11.58
N GLY A 123 -14.02 2.29 11.71
CA GLY A 123 -15.24 1.99 10.96
C GLY A 123 -16.44 2.81 11.42
#